data_AF-A0A2S6CGI8-F1
#
_entry.id   AF-A0A2S6CGI8-F1
#
_cell.length_a   1.000
_cell.length_b   1.000
_cell.length_c   1.000
_cell.angle_alpha   90.00
_cell.angle_beta   90.00
_cell.angle_gamma   90.00
#
_symmetry.space_group_name_H-M   'P 1'
#
loop_
_entity.id
_entity.type
_entity.pdbx_description
1 polymer ?
#
loop_
_entity_poly.entity_id
_entity_poly.type
_entity_poly.pdbx_seq_one_letter_code
_entity_poly.pdbx_strand_id
1 'polypeptide(L)'
;MYLGLAIMAIGLVGASFCNTITGLIATQGAMYGLGSILLYLPSNLFIDEWFVQRKGMAYGIMFAGTGFSGTALRTWAIVLGVITLPVLHFVRPRLPPSAASALRPRDLGFLKRKSFFLFQIGNILQSLGVFIPSLWMPTFALSLGLPSFAGPLSLAFYNGASSVGVIIGGHMSDRFHVSTVILTSTIGCMIASLISWGLTSGQAMLYLFAILWGTFAGMYNATYSGCAKTLS
;
A
#
# COMPACT_ATOMS: atom_id res chain seq x y z
N MET A 1 -18.51 3.37 -3.88
CA MET A 1 -17.74 4.21 -2.94
C MET A 1 -18.48 4.50 -1.65
N TYR A 2 -19.59 5.27 -1.63
CA TYR A 2 -20.33 5.56 -0.38
C TYR A 2 -20.75 4.31 0.41
N LEU A 3 -21.26 3.28 -0.29
CA LEU A 3 -21.58 1.99 0.34
C LEU A 3 -20.35 1.31 0.97
N GLY A 4 -19.21 1.36 0.28
CA GLY A 4 -17.95 0.80 0.80
C GLY A 4 -17.48 1.52 2.07
N LEU A 5 -17.58 2.85 2.09
CA LEU A 5 -17.27 3.66 3.27
C LEU A 5 -18.20 3.37 4.44
N ALA A 6 -19.51 3.26 4.20
CA ALA A 6 -20.47 2.90 5.23
C ALA A 6 -20.17 1.51 5.82
N ILE A 7 -19.85 0.52 4.98
CA ILE A 7 -19.47 -0.83 5.43
C ILE A 7 -18.17 -0.80 6.24
N MET A 8 -17.15 -0.03 5.83
CA MET A 8 -15.92 0.13 6.61
C MET A 8 -16.17 0.78 7.97
N ALA A 9 -16.97 1.85 8.01
CA ALA A 9 -17.31 2.56 9.24
C ALA A 9 -18.09 1.66 10.21
N ILE A 10 -19.08 0.92 9.71
CA ILE A 10 -19.85 -0.05 10.50
C ILE A 10 -18.93 -1.17 11.01
N GLY A 11 -18.01 -1.66 10.18
CA GLY A 11 -17.01 -2.65 10.61
C GLY A 11 -16.11 -2.14 11.73
N LEU A 12 -15.64 -0.90 11.65
CA LEU A 12 -14.76 -0.31 12.68
C LEU A 12 -15.49 -0.01 14.00
N VAL A 13 -16.71 0.53 13.90
CA VAL A 13 -17.56 0.81 15.07
C VAL A 13 -18.00 -0.51 15.71
N GLY A 14 -18.42 -1.50 14.90
CA GLY A 14 -18.76 -2.84 15.36
C GLY A 14 -17.60 -3.53 16.08
N ALA A 15 -16.37 -3.39 15.55
CA ALA A 15 -15.17 -3.90 16.21
C ALA A 15 -14.94 -3.27 17.60
N SER A 16 -15.33 -2.01 17.80
CA SER A 16 -15.16 -1.31 19.09
C SER A 16 -16.07 -1.88 20.20
N PHE A 17 -17.14 -2.58 19.85
CA PHE A 17 -18.06 -3.23 20.80
C PHE A 17 -17.86 -4.75 20.89
N CYS A 18 -16.95 -5.34 20.10
CA CYS A 18 -16.65 -6.76 20.14
C CYS A 18 -15.61 -7.09 21.22
N ASN A 19 -15.99 -7.91 22.20
CA ASN A 19 -15.08 -8.45 23.22
C ASN A 19 -14.57 -9.87 22.88
N THR A 20 -14.90 -10.41 21.70
CA THR A 20 -14.52 -11.76 21.27
C THR A 20 -13.63 -11.73 20.04
N ILE A 21 -12.66 -12.66 19.97
CA ILE A 21 -11.70 -12.77 18.85
C ILE A 21 -12.45 -13.02 17.53
N THR A 22 -13.43 -13.91 17.52
CA THR A 22 -14.26 -14.20 16.34
C THR A 22 -15.03 -12.97 15.86
N GLY A 23 -15.54 -12.15 16.80
CA GLY A 23 -16.21 -10.89 16.48
C GLY A 23 -15.25 -9.86 15.87
N LEU A 24 -14.01 -9.80 16.35
CA LEU A 24 -12.97 -8.94 15.80
C LEU A 24 -12.57 -9.37 14.38
N ILE A 25 -12.39 -10.67 14.14
CA ILE A 25 -12.05 -11.21 12.81
C ILE A 25 -13.16 -10.91 11.80
N ALA A 26 -14.43 -11.06 12.19
CA ALA A 26 -15.55 -10.77 11.32
C ALA A 26 -15.66 -9.28 10.97
N THR A 27 -15.47 -8.39 11.94
CA THR A 27 -15.65 -6.94 11.76
C THR A 27 -14.43 -6.26 11.14
N GLN A 28 -13.22 -6.49 11.68
CA GLN A 28 -11.98 -5.90 11.16
C GLN A 28 -11.38 -6.66 9.97
N GLY A 29 -11.63 -7.96 9.85
CA GLY A 29 -11.16 -8.74 8.72
C GLY A 29 -12.14 -8.68 7.55
N ALA A 30 -13.31 -9.32 7.72
CA ALA A 30 -14.25 -9.49 6.63
C ALA A 30 -14.97 -8.19 6.25
N MET A 31 -15.63 -7.49 7.19
CA MET A 31 -16.40 -6.28 6.85
C MET A 31 -15.50 -5.12 6.39
N TYR A 32 -14.44 -4.82 7.14
CA TYR A 32 -13.50 -3.76 6.74
C TYR A 32 -12.80 -4.09 5.42
N GLY A 33 -12.40 -5.35 5.21
CA GLY A 33 -11.82 -5.82 3.94
C GLY A 33 -12.78 -5.62 2.76
N LEU A 34 -14.03 -6.08 2.88
CA LEU A 34 -15.06 -5.88 1.85
C LEU A 34 -15.31 -4.41 1.55
N GLY A 35 -15.42 -3.58 2.58
CA GLY A 35 -15.61 -2.14 2.42
C GLY A 35 -14.42 -1.46 1.73
N SER A 36 -13.19 -1.88 2.06
CA SER A 36 -11.96 -1.36 1.46
C SER A 36 -11.86 -1.68 -0.03
N ILE A 37 -12.26 -2.89 -0.47
CA ILE A 37 -12.26 -3.28 -1.89
C ILE A 37 -13.26 -2.44 -2.70
N LEU A 38 -14.46 -2.22 -2.15
CA LEU A 38 -15.51 -1.41 -2.78
C LEU A 38 -15.17 0.09 -2.91
N LEU A 39 -14.17 0.56 -2.15
CA LEU A 39 -13.60 1.89 -2.25
C LEU A 39 -12.37 1.93 -3.15
N TYR A 40 -11.47 0.96 -3.00
CA TYR A 40 -10.19 0.93 -3.69
C TYR A 40 -10.33 0.73 -5.21
N LEU A 41 -11.23 -0.16 -5.65
CA LEU A 41 -11.46 -0.41 -7.08
C LEU A 41 -11.88 0.85 -7.86
N PRO A 42 -12.96 1.57 -7.50
CA PRO A 42 -13.36 2.77 -8.24
C PRO A 42 -12.34 3.91 -8.11
N SER A 43 -11.59 4.01 -7.00
CA SER A 43 -10.53 5.02 -6.85
C SER A 43 -9.42 4.85 -7.89
N ASN A 44 -8.96 3.62 -8.11
CA ASN A 44 -7.96 3.34 -9.13
C ASN A 44 -8.47 3.62 -10.54
N LEU A 45 -9.73 3.24 -10.83
CA LEU A 45 -10.35 3.51 -12.13
C LEU A 45 -10.42 5.02 -12.41
N PHE A 46 -10.79 5.83 -11.43
CA PHE A 46 -10.81 7.29 -11.60
C PHE A 46 -9.41 7.87 -11.83
N ILE A 47 -8.38 7.38 -11.14
CA ILE A 47 -7.00 7.82 -11.38
C ILE A 47 -6.58 7.49 -12.82
N ASP A 48 -6.90 6.29 -13.30
CA ASP A 48 -6.60 5.86 -14.65
C ASP A 48 -7.33 6.66 -15.74
N GLU A 49 -8.54 7.13 -15.44
CA GLU A 49 -9.28 8.05 -16.31
C GLU A 49 -8.65 9.44 -16.34
N TRP A 50 -8.32 10.01 -15.18
CA TRP A 50 -7.87 11.40 -15.07
C TRP A 50 -6.43 11.61 -15.58
N PHE A 51 -5.53 10.66 -15.33
CA PHE A 51 -4.11 10.79 -15.67
C PHE A 51 -3.71 9.79 -16.76
N VAL A 52 -3.14 10.25 -17.88
CA VAL A 52 -2.65 9.37 -18.97
C VAL A 52 -1.12 9.37 -19.07
N GLN A 53 -0.49 10.55 -19.00
CA GLN A 53 0.96 10.69 -19.17
C GLN A 53 1.79 10.57 -17.88
N ARG A 54 1.20 10.88 -16.71
CA ARG A 54 1.88 10.85 -15.39
C ARG A 54 1.15 9.93 -14.40
N LYS A 55 0.84 8.72 -14.86
CA LYS A 55 0.05 7.74 -14.08
C LYS A 55 0.83 7.27 -12.85
N GLY A 56 2.12 6.99 -13.01
CA GLY A 56 3.00 6.54 -11.93
C GLY A 56 3.05 7.53 -10.78
N MET A 57 3.20 8.82 -11.08
CA MET A 57 3.19 9.87 -10.05
C MET A 57 1.83 10.01 -9.35
N ALA A 58 0.72 9.88 -10.08
CA ALA A 58 -0.63 9.93 -9.49
C ALA A 58 -0.88 8.77 -8.52
N TYR A 59 -0.54 7.54 -8.93
CA TYR A 59 -0.57 6.37 -8.05
C TYR A 59 0.41 6.52 -6.88
N GLY A 60 1.60 7.07 -7.13
CA GLY A 60 2.61 7.38 -6.12
C GLY A 60 2.08 8.28 -5.00
N ILE A 61 1.38 9.37 -5.35
CA ILE A 61 0.75 10.28 -4.38
C ILE A 61 -0.41 9.59 -3.65
N MET A 62 -1.26 8.83 -4.35
CA MET A 62 -2.36 8.10 -3.73
C MET A 62 -1.85 7.12 -2.66
N PHE A 63 -0.85 6.31 -3.01
CA PHE A 63 -0.27 5.33 -2.09
C PHE A 63 0.61 5.96 -1.02
N ALA A 64 1.21 7.13 -1.23
CA ALA A 64 1.94 7.83 -0.17
C ALA A 64 1.05 8.12 1.06
N GLY A 65 -0.27 8.28 0.85
CA GLY A 65 -1.24 8.43 1.93
C GLY A 65 -1.34 7.21 2.85
N THR A 66 -1.02 5.99 2.37
CA THR A 66 -1.06 4.77 3.21
C THR A 66 0.07 4.77 4.24
N GLY A 67 1.26 5.26 3.89
CA GLY A 67 2.36 5.40 4.86
C GLY A 67 2.00 6.35 6.00
N PHE A 68 1.29 7.45 5.72
CA PHE A 68 0.83 8.38 6.75
C PHE A 68 -0.21 7.77 7.70
N SER A 69 -1.05 6.86 7.21
CA SER A 69 -2.08 6.18 8.01
C SER A 69 -1.52 5.31 9.15
N GLY A 70 -0.29 4.83 9.02
CA GLY A 70 0.33 3.90 9.96
C GLY A 70 0.73 4.52 11.31
N THR A 71 0.66 5.85 11.46
CA THR A 71 1.18 6.54 12.66
C THR A 71 0.20 6.64 13.83
N ALA A 72 -1.09 6.34 13.66
CA ALA A 72 -2.03 6.19 14.77
C ALA A 72 -3.35 5.53 14.32
N LEU A 73 -3.52 4.23 14.60
CA LEU A 73 -4.73 3.45 14.30
C LEU A 73 -6.03 4.10 14.80
N ARG A 74 -5.99 4.79 15.95
CA ARG A 74 -7.16 5.47 16.54
C ARG A 74 -7.49 6.81 15.88
N THR A 75 -6.47 7.57 15.49
CA THR A 75 -6.63 8.83 14.76
C THR A 75 -7.11 8.56 13.34
N TRP A 76 -6.64 7.47 12.72
CA TRP A 76 -7.01 7.09 11.35
C TRP A 76 -8.50 6.75 11.21
N ALA A 77 -9.13 6.16 12.23
CA ALA A 77 -10.58 5.92 12.27
C ALA A 77 -11.40 7.22 12.14
N ILE A 78 -10.99 8.26 12.86
CA ILE A 78 -11.65 9.58 12.87
C ILE A 78 -11.38 10.31 11.55
N VAL A 79 -10.15 10.22 11.05
CA VAL A 79 -9.73 10.80 9.76
C VAL A 79 -10.47 10.17 8.59
N LEU A 80 -10.64 8.84 8.58
CA LEU A 80 -11.43 8.12 7.57
C LEU A 80 -12.92 8.50 7.59
N GLY A 81 -13.48 8.83 8.75
CA GLY A 81 -14.87 9.30 8.83
C GLY A 81 -15.04 10.73 8.31
N VAL A 82 -14.21 11.65 8.79
CA VAL A 82 -14.41 13.10 8.61
C VAL A 82 -13.83 13.63 7.29
N ILE A 83 -12.72 13.07 6.80
CA ILE A 83 -12.05 13.58 5.59
C ILE A 83 -12.56 12.87 4.33
N THR A 84 -12.85 11.57 4.41
CA THR A 84 -13.22 10.80 3.21
C THR A 84 -14.63 11.13 2.71
N LEU A 85 -15.57 11.50 3.61
CA LEU A 85 -16.93 11.91 3.23
C LEU A 85 -16.99 13.15 2.33
N PRO A 86 -16.34 14.29 2.67
CA PRO A 86 -16.30 15.45 1.78
C PRO A 86 -15.48 15.17 0.51
N VAL A 87 -14.38 14.41 0.60
CA VAL A 87 -13.55 14.07 -0.59
C VAL A 87 -14.34 13.23 -1.60
N LEU A 88 -15.17 12.28 -1.16
CA LEU A 88 -16.04 11.50 -2.03
C LEU A 88 -17.06 12.34 -2.79
N HIS A 89 -17.44 13.51 -2.27
CA HIS A 89 -18.33 14.44 -2.98
C HIS A 89 -17.63 15.14 -4.17
N PHE A 90 -16.32 15.34 -4.06
CA PHE A 90 -15.49 15.95 -5.11
C PHE A 90 -14.98 14.94 -6.14
N VAL A 91 -14.88 13.65 -5.79
CA VAL A 91 -14.49 12.59 -6.72
C VAL A 91 -15.63 12.32 -7.71
N ARG A 92 -15.58 13.01 -8.86
CA ARG A 92 -16.52 12.83 -9.97
C ARG A 92 -15.85 12.10 -11.14
N PRO A 93 -16.52 11.13 -11.78
CA PRO A 93 -16.01 10.51 -13.00
C PRO A 93 -15.85 11.57 -14.09
N ARG A 94 -14.70 11.58 -14.78
CA ARG A 94 -14.43 12.60 -15.82
C ARG A 94 -15.24 12.32 -17.09
N LEU A 95 -15.55 11.06 -17.34
CA LEU A 95 -16.35 10.62 -18.48
C LEU A 95 -17.79 10.39 -18.00
N PRO A 96 -18.83 10.87 -18.71
CA PRO A 96 -20.18 10.42 -18.43
C PRO A 96 -20.19 8.89 -18.55
N PRO A 97 -20.96 8.15 -17.71
CA PRO A 97 -21.05 6.71 -17.79
C PRO A 97 -21.59 6.34 -19.17
N SER A 98 -20.68 6.16 -20.13
CA SER A 98 -21.05 5.77 -21.47
C SER A 98 -21.64 4.38 -21.34
N ALA A 99 -22.93 4.26 -21.59
CA ALA A 99 -23.64 2.98 -21.63
C ALA A 99 -22.92 1.96 -22.53
N ALA A 100 -22.05 2.42 -23.45
CA ALA A 100 -21.21 1.59 -24.30
C ALA A 100 -20.00 0.93 -23.58
N SER A 101 -19.49 1.49 -22.47
CA SER A 101 -18.38 0.87 -21.72
C SER A 101 -18.84 -0.27 -20.82
N ALA A 102 -20.14 -0.32 -20.46
CA ALA A 102 -20.73 -1.43 -19.71
C ALA A 102 -20.84 -2.72 -20.53
N LEU A 103 -20.77 -2.61 -21.87
CA LEU A 103 -20.95 -3.69 -22.84
C LEU A 103 -19.64 -4.22 -23.45
N ARG A 104 -18.47 -3.65 -23.14
CA ARG A 104 -17.21 -4.24 -23.60
C ARG A 104 -16.99 -5.56 -22.85
N PRO A 105 -16.95 -6.72 -23.54
CA PRO A 105 -16.62 -7.97 -22.89
C PRO A 105 -15.26 -7.82 -22.21
N ARG A 106 -15.19 -8.21 -20.94
CA ARG A 106 -13.92 -8.22 -20.20
C ARG A 106 -12.96 -9.11 -20.97
N ASP A 107 -11.95 -8.52 -21.58
CA ASP A 107 -10.96 -9.27 -22.33
C ASP A 107 -10.04 -9.99 -21.36
N LEU A 108 -10.49 -11.14 -20.87
CA LEU A 108 -9.76 -12.00 -19.93
C LEU A 108 -8.54 -12.66 -20.59
N GLY A 109 -8.25 -12.36 -21.87
CA GLY A 109 -7.06 -12.83 -22.57
C GLY A 109 -5.75 -12.43 -21.88
N PHE A 110 -5.74 -11.32 -21.14
CA PHE A 110 -4.55 -10.90 -20.36
C PHE A 110 -4.18 -11.92 -19.26
N LEU A 111 -5.16 -12.62 -18.67
CA LEU A 111 -4.92 -13.63 -17.62
C LEU A 111 -4.11 -14.83 -18.12
N LYS A 112 -4.13 -15.10 -19.43
CA LYS A 112 -3.39 -16.21 -20.05
C LYS A 112 -1.97 -15.83 -20.47
N ARG A 113 -1.57 -14.55 -20.35
CA ARG A 113 -0.23 -14.10 -20.76
C ARG A 113 0.82 -14.52 -19.73
N LYS A 114 1.96 -15.05 -20.19
CA LYS A 114 3.09 -15.45 -19.33
C LYS A 114 3.61 -14.31 -18.46
N SER A 115 3.63 -13.08 -18.99
CA SER A 115 4.04 -11.89 -18.25
C SER A 115 3.13 -11.58 -17.06
N PHE A 116 1.84 -11.89 -17.14
CA PHE A 116 0.89 -11.72 -16.02
C PHE A 116 1.21 -12.71 -14.90
N PHE A 117 1.42 -13.98 -15.22
CA PHE A 117 1.80 -14.99 -14.22
C PHE A 117 3.14 -14.72 -13.55
N LEU A 118 4.16 -14.33 -14.32
CA LEU A 118 5.47 -13.97 -13.77
C LEU A 118 5.38 -12.78 -12.81
N PHE A 119 4.61 -11.75 -13.18
CA PHE A 119 4.36 -10.61 -12.30
C PHE A 119 3.60 -11.02 -11.04
N GLN A 120 2.55 -11.83 -11.16
CA GLN A 120 1.73 -12.28 -10.04
C GLN A 120 2.52 -13.14 -9.04
N ILE A 121 3.39 -14.04 -9.52
CA ILE A 121 4.27 -14.84 -8.65
C ILE A 121 5.23 -13.93 -7.88
N GLY A 122 5.89 -12.99 -8.58
CA GLY A 122 6.78 -12.02 -7.93
C GLY A 122 6.04 -11.16 -6.90
N ASN A 123 4.79 -10.82 -7.19
CA ASN A 123 3.93 -10.07 -6.28
C ASN A 123 3.57 -10.84 -5.00
N ILE A 124 3.23 -12.11 -5.15
CA ILE A 124 2.93 -13.00 -4.01
C ILE A 124 4.17 -13.17 -3.14
N LEU A 125 5.32 -13.50 -3.75
CA LEU A 125 6.59 -13.67 -3.05
C LEU A 125 6.98 -12.41 -2.29
N GLN A 126 6.83 -11.25 -2.91
CA GLN A 126 7.10 -10.01 -2.22
C GLN A 126 6.10 -9.76 -1.09
N SER A 127 4.81 -9.93 -1.32
CA SER A 127 3.80 -9.69 -0.30
C SER A 127 4.05 -10.55 0.94
N LEU A 128 4.51 -11.79 0.77
CA LEU A 128 4.96 -12.64 1.87
C LEU A 128 6.17 -12.05 2.62
N GLY A 129 7.17 -11.53 1.91
CA GLY A 129 8.40 -11.01 2.50
C GLY A 129 8.30 -9.61 3.11
N VAL A 130 7.51 -8.72 2.51
CA VAL A 130 7.51 -7.28 2.85
C VAL A 130 6.95 -6.99 4.24
N PHE A 131 5.97 -7.79 4.69
CA PHE A 131 5.34 -7.61 6.00
C PHE A 131 6.20 -8.09 7.16
N ILE A 132 7.09 -9.06 6.94
CA ILE A 132 7.86 -9.69 8.01
C ILE A 132 8.67 -8.65 8.81
N PRO A 133 9.48 -7.76 8.20
CA PRO A 133 10.23 -6.79 8.98
C PRO A 133 9.35 -5.78 9.72
N SER A 134 8.24 -5.35 9.11
CA SER A 134 7.31 -4.42 9.74
C SER A 134 6.64 -4.99 10.99
N LEU A 135 6.37 -6.31 11.01
CA LEU A 135 5.77 -7.01 12.15
C LEU A 135 6.78 -7.27 13.27
N TRP A 136 8.02 -7.63 12.91
CA TRP A 136 9.03 -8.06 13.87
C TRP A 136 9.91 -6.93 14.40
N MET A 137 9.94 -5.76 13.75
CA MET A 137 10.74 -4.60 14.18
C MET A 137 10.55 -4.22 15.65
N PRO A 138 9.31 -4.11 16.19
CA PRO A 138 9.11 -3.77 17.60
C PRO A 138 9.61 -4.87 18.54
N THR A 139 9.35 -6.13 18.21
CA THR A 139 9.78 -7.31 18.99
C THR A 139 11.30 -7.44 19.00
N PHE A 140 11.94 -7.15 17.87
CA PHE A 140 13.39 -7.16 17.72
C PHE A 140 14.05 -6.05 18.54
N ALA A 141 13.49 -4.84 18.53
CA ALA A 141 13.96 -3.74 19.39
C ALA A 141 13.94 -4.12 20.88
N LEU A 142 12.89 -4.83 21.31
CA LEU A 142 12.77 -5.31 22.69
C LEU A 142 13.84 -6.37 23.02
N SER A 143 14.12 -7.30 22.10
CA SER A 143 15.16 -8.33 22.30
C SER A 143 16.58 -7.78 22.41
N LEU A 144 16.84 -6.61 21.83
CA LEU A 144 18.11 -5.89 21.95
C LEU A 144 18.24 -5.09 23.26
N GLY A 145 17.22 -5.11 24.12
CA GLY A 145 17.18 -4.31 25.35
C GLY A 145 17.04 -2.80 25.10
N LEU A 146 16.59 -2.40 23.91
CA LEU A 146 16.40 -0.99 23.56
C LEU A 146 15.20 -0.38 24.30
N PRO A 147 15.15 0.96 24.45
CA PRO A 147 14.04 1.65 25.09
C PRO A 147 12.69 1.32 24.45
N SER A 148 11.61 1.28 25.25
CA SER A 148 10.26 0.92 24.79
C SER A 148 9.71 1.81 23.67
N PHE A 149 10.24 3.02 23.50
CA PHE A 149 9.89 3.95 22.42
C PHE A 149 10.60 3.63 21.09
N ALA A 150 11.69 2.86 21.11
CA ALA A 150 12.53 2.63 19.94
C ALA A 150 11.79 1.81 18.86
N GLY A 151 11.04 0.78 19.26
CA GLY A 151 10.23 -0.03 18.33
C GLY A 151 9.17 0.78 17.57
N PRO A 152 8.28 1.51 18.28
CA PRO A 152 7.30 2.40 17.64
C PRO A 152 7.92 3.49 16.76
N LEU A 153 9.04 4.10 17.19
CA LEU A 153 9.74 5.09 16.36
C LEU A 153 10.31 4.48 15.07
N SER A 154 10.87 3.27 15.12
CA SER A 154 11.32 2.55 13.91
C SER A 154 10.16 2.36 12.93
N LEU A 155 8.97 2.00 13.43
CA LEU A 155 7.78 1.85 12.59
C LEU A 155 7.32 3.19 11.99
N ALA A 156 7.41 4.28 12.75
CA ALA A 156 7.13 5.62 12.25
C ALA A 156 8.12 6.03 11.13
N PHE A 157 9.41 5.76 11.30
CA PHE A 157 10.42 5.98 10.27
C PHE A 157 10.18 5.12 9.03
N TYR A 158 9.84 3.83 9.20
CA TYR A 158 9.48 2.93 8.11
C TYR A 158 8.30 3.46 7.31
N ASN A 159 7.23 3.90 7.98
CA ASN A 159 6.03 4.44 7.35
C ASN A 159 6.30 5.75 6.60
N GLY A 160 7.05 6.68 7.20
CA GLY A 160 7.44 7.92 6.54
C GLY A 160 8.34 7.68 5.33
N ALA A 161 9.31 6.78 5.45
CA ALA A 161 10.18 6.39 4.35
C ALA A 161 9.42 5.67 3.23
N SER A 162 8.42 4.84 3.57
CA SER A 162 7.53 4.20 2.60
C SER A 162 6.76 5.22 1.78
N SER A 163 6.19 6.27 2.40
CA SER A 163 5.52 7.35 1.66
C SER A 163 6.46 8.01 0.64
N VAL A 164 7.72 8.28 1.01
CA VAL A 164 8.73 8.83 0.09
C VAL A 164 9.07 7.83 -1.01
N GLY A 165 9.25 6.56 -0.67
CA GLY A 165 9.58 5.48 -1.58
C GLY A 165 8.54 5.30 -2.69
N VAL A 166 7.25 5.35 -2.34
CA VAL A 166 6.17 5.21 -3.33
C VAL A 166 6.13 6.41 -4.29
N ILE A 167 6.43 7.63 -3.82
CA ILE A 167 6.53 8.83 -4.69
C ILE A 167 7.71 8.70 -5.66
N ILE A 168 8.88 8.29 -5.16
CA ILE A 168 10.08 8.08 -5.98
C ILE A 168 9.82 6.97 -7.01
N GLY A 169 9.25 5.85 -6.59
CA GLY A 169 8.88 4.74 -7.47
C GLY A 169 7.87 5.16 -8.52
N GLY A 170 6.89 5.98 -8.15
CA GLY A 170 5.90 6.56 -9.07
C GLY A 170 6.55 7.42 -10.14
N HIS A 171 7.44 8.34 -9.73
CA HIS A 171 8.19 9.17 -10.66
C HIS A 171 9.12 8.36 -11.58
N MET A 172 9.79 7.34 -11.04
CA MET A 172 10.63 6.45 -11.84
C MET A 172 9.82 5.62 -12.82
N SER A 173 8.63 5.15 -12.44
CA SER A 173 7.75 4.35 -13.31
C SER A 173 7.19 5.14 -14.49
N ASP A 174 7.12 6.48 -14.39
CA ASP A 174 6.72 7.35 -15.48
C ASP A 174 7.86 7.61 -16.49
N ARG A 175 9.13 7.53 -16.07
CA ARG A 175 10.31 7.84 -16.90
C ARG A 175 11.05 6.61 -17.42
N PHE A 176 11.07 5.52 -16.66
CA PHE A 176 11.84 4.31 -16.98
C PHE A 176 10.92 3.12 -17.22
N HIS A 177 11.44 2.08 -17.88
CA HIS A 177 10.73 0.81 -18.00
C HIS A 177 10.45 0.20 -16.62
N VAL A 178 9.27 -0.40 -16.48
CA VAL A 178 8.76 -1.02 -15.25
C VAL A 178 9.75 -2.00 -14.64
N SER A 179 10.43 -2.79 -15.47
CA SER A 179 11.44 -3.76 -15.02
C SER A 179 12.61 -3.11 -14.28
N THR A 180 13.03 -1.90 -14.66
CA THR A 180 14.12 -1.17 -13.99
C THR A 180 13.70 -0.74 -12.57
N VAL A 181 12.44 -0.34 -12.39
CA VAL A 181 11.89 0.02 -11.08
C VAL A 181 11.79 -1.21 -10.17
N ILE A 182 11.37 -2.35 -10.72
CA ILE A 182 11.33 -3.62 -9.98
C ILE A 182 12.75 -4.05 -9.58
N LEU A 183 13.71 -4.01 -10.49
CA LEU A 183 15.09 -4.42 -10.21
C LEU A 183 15.75 -3.52 -9.15
N THR A 184 15.60 -2.20 -9.28
CA THR A 184 16.16 -1.25 -8.29
C THR A 184 15.55 -1.43 -6.91
N SER A 185 14.23 -1.62 -6.80
CA SER A 185 13.59 -1.93 -5.52
C SER A 185 14.06 -3.26 -4.93
N THR A 186 14.21 -4.30 -5.76
CA THR A 186 14.63 -5.63 -5.31
C THR A 186 16.07 -5.62 -4.81
N ILE A 187 16.99 -4.99 -5.55
CA ILE A 187 18.38 -4.82 -5.14
C ILE A 187 18.47 -3.99 -3.87
N GLY A 188 17.68 -2.91 -3.77
CA GLY A 188 17.61 -2.07 -2.56
C GLY A 188 17.14 -2.84 -1.33
N CYS A 189 16.10 -3.65 -1.46
CA CYS A 189 15.63 -4.53 -0.38
C CYS A 189 16.67 -5.61 -0.02
N MET A 190 17.38 -6.18 -1.00
CA MET A 190 18.45 -7.15 -0.76
C MET A 190 19.59 -6.52 0.05
N ILE A 191 20.03 -5.31 -0.31
CA ILE A 191 21.07 -4.58 0.41
C ILE A 191 20.58 -4.23 1.82
N ALA A 192 19.34 -3.76 1.99
CA ALA A 192 18.77 -3.45 3.30
C ALA A 192 18.76 -4.70 4.21
N SER A 193 18.41 -5.87 3.67
CA SER A 193 18.47 -7.15 4.40
C SER A 193 19.90 -7.57 4.76
N LEU A 194 20.89 -7.30 3.89
CA LEU A 194 22.28 -7.59 4.21
C LEU A 194 22.84 -6.65 5.28
N ILE A 195 22.44 -5.37 5.27
CA ILE A 195 22.80 -4.40 6.31
C ILE A 195 22.22 -4.82 7.66
N SER A 196 20.98 -5.33 7.70
CA SER A 196 20.40 -5.81 8.95
C SER A 196 21.10 -7.05 9.51
N TRP A 197 21.64 -7.92 8.65
CA TRP A 197 22.44 -9.07 9.08
C TRP A 197 23.86 -8.71 9.51
N GLY A 198 24.51 -7.73 8.86
CA GLY A 198 25.93 -7.45 9.07
C GLY A 198 26.28 -6.46 10.18
N LEU A 199 25.37 -5.56 10.59
CA LEU A 199 25.67 -4.41 11.46
C LEU A 199 24.79 -4.29 12.72
N THR A 200 24.09 -5.36 13.12
CA THR A 200 23.03 -5.31 14.16
C THR A 200 23.58 -5.26 15.59
N SER A 201 24.06 -4.10 16.02
CA SER A 201 24.49 -3.88 17.41
C SER A 201 24.10 -2.50 17.98
N GLY A 202 23.08 -1.83 17.44
CA GLY A 202 22.66 -0.53 17.99
C GLY A 202 21.36 0.05 17.42
N GLN A 203 20.78 0.99 18.17
CA GLN A 203 19.52 1.68 17.85
C GLN A 203 19.55 2.42 16.51
N ALA A 204 20.68 3.05 16.17
CA ALA A 204 20.84 3.79 14.91
C ALA A 204 20.73 2.87 13.68
N MET A 205 21.26 1.65 13.76
CA MET A 205 21.22 0.69 12.66
C MET A 205 19.80 0.16 12.42
N LEU A 206 19.01 0.02 13.49
CA LEU A 206 17.59 -0.33 13.38
C LEU A 206 16.80 0.74 12.62
N TYR A 207 17.05 2.02 12.90
CA TYR A 207 16.40 3.12 12.19
C TYR A 207 16.85 3.23 10.73
N LEU A 208 18.14 3.05 10.45
CA LEU A 208 18.65 3.00 9.08
C LEU A 208 18.01 1.86 8.28
N PHE A 209 17.91 0.67 8.88
CA PHE A 209 17.20 -0.44 8.27
C PHE A 209 15.73 -0.11 8.00
N ALA A 210 15.01 0.46 8.98
CA ALA A 210 13.61 0.84 8.82
C ALA A 210 13.40 1.83 7.66
N ILE A 211 14.28 2.83 7.52
CA ILE A 211 14.22 3.83 6.46
C ILE A 211 14.52 3.21 5.09
N LEU A 212 15.60 2.43 4.97
CA LEU A 212 15.99 1.80 3.72
C LEU A 212 14.93 0.79 3.27
N TRP A 213 14.53 -0.11 4.16
CA TRP A 213 13.49 -1.09 3.90
C TRP A 213 12.17 -0.41 3.52
N GLY A 214 11.76 0.63 4.25
CA GLY A 214 10.55 1.41 3.94
C GLY A 214 10.59 2.04 2.55
N THR A 215 11.69 2.71 2.20
CA THR A 215 11.82 3.39 0.90
C THR A 215 11.75 2.40 -0.26
N PHE A 216 12.49 1.29 -0.19
CA PHE A 216 12.54 0.31 -1.29
C PHE A 216 11.30 -0.57 -1.37
N ALA A 217 10.71 -0.95 -0.22
CA ALA A 217 9.41 -1.63 -0.19
C ALA A 217 8.30 -0.74 -0.78
N GLY A 218 8.30 0.55 -0.44
CA GLY A 218 7.39 1.55 -0.99
C GLY A 218 7.52 1.69 -2.51
N MET A 219 8.75 1.74 -3.03
CA MET A 219 9.00 1.84 -4.49
C MET A 219 8.31 0.74 -5.29
N TYR A 220 8.24 -0.49 -4.77
CA TYR A 220 7.60 -1.57 -5.52
C TYR A 220 6.09 -1.36 -5.69
N ASN A 221 5.39 -0.81 -4.70
CA ASN A 221 3.94 -0.56 -4.82
C ASN A 221 3.60 0.37 -5.99
N ALA A 222 4.50 1.29 -6.35
CA ALA A 222 4.33 2.14 -7.53
C ALA A 222 4.47 1.38 -8.87
N THR A 223 4.97 0.14 -8.85
CA THR A 223 5.13 -0.68 -10.06
C THR A 223 3.78 -1.09 -10.64
N TYR A 224 2.73 -1.20 -9.83
CA TYR A 224 1.39 -1.60 -10.28
C TYR A 224 0.87 -0.71 -11.42
N SER A 225 1.10 0.60 -11.34
CA SER A 225 0.70 1.55 -12.38
C SER A 225 1.50 1.40 -13.67
N GLY A 226 2.79 1.04 -13.54
CA GLY A 226 3.64 0.73 -14.69
C GLY A 226 3.19 -0.52 -15.42
N CYS A 227 2.92 -1.60 -14.69
CA CYS A 227 2.42 -2.87 -15.26
C CYS A 227 1.07 -2.71 -15.96
N ALA A 228 0.15 -1.93 -15.38
CA ALA A 228 -1.15 -1.65 -15.99
C ALA A 228 -1.02 -1.05 -17.40
N LYS A 229 -0.01 -0.18 -17.62
CA LYS A 229 0.27 0.44 -18.93
C LYS A 229 0.83 -0.54 -19.96
N THR A 230 1.55 -1.58 -19.52
CA THR A 230 2.12 -2.60 -20.42
C THR A 230 1.13 -3.69 -20.80
N LEU A 231 0.06 -3.85 -20.00
CA LEU A 231 -0.98 -4.87 -20.18
C LEU A 231 -2.23 -4.36 -20.94
N SER A 232 -2.41 -3.03 -21.02
CA SER A 232 -3.46 -2.36 -21.81
C SER A 232 -3.06 -2.18 -23.28
#